data_AF-A0A7W2X7D0-F1
#
_entry.id   AF-A0A7W2X7D0-F1
#
_cell.length_a   1.000
_cell.length_b   1.000
_cell.length_c   1.000
_cell.angle_alpha   90.00
_cell.angle_beta   90.00
_cell.angle_gamma   90.00
#
_symmetry.space_group_name_H-M   'P 1'
#
loop_
_entity.id
_entity.type
_entity.pdbx_description
1 polymer ?
#
loop_
_entity_poly.entity_id
_entity_poly.type
_entity_poly.pdbx_seq_one_letter_code
_entity_poly.pdbx_strand_id
1 'polypeptide(L)'
;MCENVTGNSHSLADQKKTDLERLFKKRRRDEDIVKTAKALLVHGMTPGKVALLLRLDPEFVAELAKTWNPKFRKVKYTSQYATKRTVRQYFDSGAMLEKICADLQLPLFSVITFLQRDGVSDQEMASRMPVSDDPLFIEFRKTISRKQAAPQRRSPRLHY
;
A
#
# COMPACT_ATOMS: atom_id res chain seq x y z
N MET A 1 -19.96 54.96 46.10
CA MET A 1 -20.11 53.74 45.29
C MET A 1 -19.07 53.82 44.19
N CYS A 2 -18.01 53.00 44.26
CA CYS A 2 -16.98 52.96 43.22
C CYS A 2 -17.23 51.71 42.38
N GLU A 3 -17.56 51.89 41.10
CA GLU A 3 -17.76 50.81 40.14
C GLU A 3 -16.40 50.24 39.72
N ASN A 4 -16.18 48.96 40.00
CA ASN A 4 -15.01 48.24 39.50
C ASN A 4 -15.25 47.87 38.03
N VAL A 5 -14.59 48.58 37.12
CA VAL A 5 -14.45 48.16 35.72
C VAL A 5 -13.53 46.93 35.70
N THR A 6 -14.14 45.74 35.66
CA THR A 6 -13.44 44.47 35.39
C THR A 6 -12.90 44.48 33.96
N GLY A 7 -11.67 44.99 33.81
CA GLY A 7 -10.89 44.89 32.59
C GLY A 7 -10.55 43.42 32.31
N ASN A 8 -11.10 42.91 31.22
CA ASN A 8 -10.89 41.56 30.71
C ASN A 8 -9.42 41.35 30.29
N SER A 9 -8.57 40.90 31.21
CA SER A 9 -7.15 40.64 30.97
C SER A 9 -6.92 39.31 30.24
N HIS A 10 -7.34 39.20 28.98
CA HIS A 10 -6.76 38.18 28.11
C HIS A 10 -5.32 38.60 27.79
N SER A 11 -4.35 37.79 28.20
CA SER A 11 -2.94 38.06 27.89
C SER A 11 -2.72 38.08 26.37
N LEU A 12 -1.82 38.95 25.88
CA LEU A 12 -1.46 39.03 24.45
C LEU A 12 -1.00 37.67 23.87
N ALA A 13 -0.47 36.78 24.72
CA ALA A 13 -0.07 35.43 24.34
C ALA A 13 -1.30 34.54 24.04
N ASP A 14 -2.35 34.64 24.86
CA ASP A 14 -3.60 33.89 24.65
C ASP A 14 -4.31 34.35 23.40
N GLN A 15 -4.34 35.67 23.16
CA GLN A 15 -4.92 36.24 21.93
C GLN A 15 -4.21 35.71 20.68
N LYS A 16 -2.86 35.77 20.63
CA LYS A 16 -2.06 35.23 19.53
C LYS A 16 -2.29 33.73 19.30
N LYS A 17 -2.44 32.95 20.37
CA LYS A 17 -2.72 31.51 20.27
C LYS A 17 -4.09 31.26 19.61
N THR A 18 -5.12 31.98 20.04
CA THR A 18 -6.47 31.85 19.45
C THR A 18 -6.50 32.28 17.98
N ASP A 19 -5.72 33.28 17.59
CA ASP A 19 -5.64 33.75 16.21
C ASP A 19 -4.92 32.75 15.29
N LEU A 20 -3.87 32.08 15.78
CA LEU A 20 -3.19 31.02 15.05
C LEU A 20 -4.11 29.80 14.86
N GLU A 21 -4.84 29.40 15.90
CA GLU A 21 -5.83 28.31 15.77
C GLU A 21 -6.91 28.64 14.73
N ARG A 22 -7.39 29.89 14.70
CA ARG A 22 -8.35 30.36 13.68
C ARG A 22 -7.75 30.32 12.28
N LEU A 23 -6.51 30.79 12.12
CA LEU A 23 -5.78 30.75 10.85
C LEU A 23 -5.67 29.32 10.33
N PHE A 24 -5.21 28.39 11.17
CA PHE A 24 -5.04 26.99 10.80
C PHE A 24 -6.37 26.30 10.48
N LYS A 25 -7.42 26.54 11.28
CA LYS A 25 -8.77 26.03 10.99
C LYS A 25 -9.30 26.54 9.64
N LYS A 26 -9.03 27.81 9.30
CA LYS A 26 -9.44 28.39 8.01
C LYS A 26 -8.67 27.76 6.85
N ARG A 27 -7.33 27.70 6.92
CA ARG A 27 -6.50 27.15 5.83
C ARG A 27 -6.69 25.65 5.63
N ARG A 28 -6.99 24.89 6.68
CA ARG A 28 -7.29 23.45 6.57
C ARG A 28 -8.56 23.17 5.76
N ARG A 29 -9.50 24.11 5.70
CA ARG A 29 -10.75 24.01 4.91
C ARG A 29 -10.58 24.46 3.45
N ASP A 30 -9.43 25.03 3.12
CA ASP A 30 -9.10 25.46 1.77
C ASP A 30 -8.54 24.26 1.00
N GLU A 31 -9.36 23.71 0.10
CA GLU A 31 -9.04 22.51 -0.67
C GLU A 31 -7.81 22.72 -1.58
N ASP A 32 -7.59 23.92 -2.11
CA ASP A 32 -6.45 24.20 -2.98
C ASP A 32 -5.14 24.18 -2.18
N ILE A 33 -5.16 24.72 -0.97
CA ILE A 33 -4.01 24.66 -0.04
C ILE A 33 -3.73 23.21 0.36
N VAL A 34 -4.75 22.44 0.72
CA VAL A 34 -4.59 21.03 1.11
C VAL A 34 -4.10 20.17 -0.07
N LYS A 35 -4.62 20.40 -1.28
CA LYS A 35 -4.18 19.72 -2.50
C LYS A 35 -2.72 20.04 -2.81
N THR A 36 -2.31 21.29 -2.65
CA THR A 36 -0.91 21.71 -2.79
C THR A 36 -0.04 21.01 -1.74
N ALA A 37 -0.47 20.97 -0.47
CA ALA A 37 0.25 20.27 0.60
C ALA A 37 0.48 18.78 0.27
N LYS A 38 -0.56 18.09 -0.23
CA LYS A 38 -0.46 16.69 -0.68
C LYS A 38 0.57 16.55 -1.81
N ALA A 39 0.53 17.42 -2.82
CA ALA A 39 1.48 17.38 -3.93
C ALA A 39 2.93 17.54 -3.44
N LEU A 40 3.19 18.55 -2.59
CA LEU A 40 4.53 18.77 -2.02
C LEU A 40 5.04 17.58 -1.20
N LEU A 41 4.14 16.93 -0.46
CA LEU A 41 4.46 15.70 0.29
C LEU A 41 4.76 14.52 -0.64
N VAL A 42 4.00 14.35 -1.72
CA VAL A 42 4.26 13.33 -2.76
C VAL A 42 5.63 13.55 -3.41
N HIS A 43 6.02 14.80 -3.63
CA HIS A 43 7.37 15.16 -4.11
C HIS A 43 8.48 14.99 -3.06
N GLY A 44 8.16 14.48 -1.86
CA GLY A 44 9.13 14.11 -0.84
C GLY A 44 9.57 15.25 0.09
N MET A 45 8.89 16.41 0.08
CA MET A 45 9.21 17.48 1.03
C MET A 45 8.89 17.07 2.47
N THR A 46 9.70 17.55 3.41
CA THR A 46 9.49 17.28 4.84
C THR A 46 8.21 17.96 5.35
N PRO A 47 7.47 17.33 6.28
CA PRO A 47 6.22 17.89 6.80
C PRO A 47 6.43 19.26 7.44
N GLY A 48 7.54 19.47 8.16
CA GLY A 48 7.87 20.79 8.73
C GLY A 48 8.05 21.87 7.67
N LYS A 49 8.69 21.56 6.53
CA LYS A 49 8.85 22.53 5.43
C LYS A 49 7.51 22.86 4.77
N VAL A 50 6.66 21.85 4.56
CA VAL A 50 5.32 22.03 3.98
C VAL A 50 4.42 22.86 4.89
N ALA A 51 4.45 22.61 6.21
CA ALA A 51 3.71 23.38 7.20
C ALA A 51 4.09 24.86 7.20
N LEU A 52 5.39 25.17 7.13
CA LEU A 52 5.90 26.53 7.05
C LEU A 52 5.50 27.24 5.74
N LEU A 53 5.70 26.58 4.60
CA LEU A 53 5.41 27.17 3.27
C LEU A 53 3.93 27.52 3.10
N LEU A 54 3.04 26.62 3.54
CA LEU A 54 1.59 26.77 3.36
C LEU A 54 0.89 27.38 4.58
N ARG A 55 1.65 27.73 5.63
CA ARG A 55 1.15 28.22 6.92
C ARG A 55 0.03 27.33 7.48
N LEU A 56 0.26 26.01 7.42
CA LEU A 56 -0.62 24.99 7.95
C LEU A 56 -0.16 24.56 9.35
N ASP A 57 -1.08 23.99 10.10
CA ASP A 57 -0.80 23.38 11.39
C ASP A 57 0.22 22.23 11.22
N PRO A 58 1.37 22.26 11.92
CA PRO A 58 2.39 21.22 11.80
C PRO A 58 1.87 19.83 12.16
N GLU A 59 0.96 19.68 13.13
CA GLU A 59 0.41 18.39 13.51
C GLU A 59 -0.46 17.80 12.39
N PHE A 60 -1.30 18.65 11.78
CA PHE A 60 -2.12 18.26 10.64
C PHE A 60 -1.26 17.79 9.45
N VAL A 61 -0.19 18.53 9.13
CA VAL A 61 0.71 18.16 8.02
C VAL A 61 1.51 16.90 8.35
N ALA A 62 1.87 16.66 9.61
CA ALA A 62 2.52 15.43 10.05
C ALA A 62 1.62 14.21 9.84
N GLU A 63 0.33 14.29 10.18
CA GLU A 63 -0.64 13.22 9.89
C GLU A 63 -0.83 13.01 8.38
N LEU A 64 -0.94 14.10 7.61
CA LEU A 64 -1.05 14.03 6.15
C LEU A 64 0.16 13.36 5.52
N ALA A 65 1.36 13.60 6.04
CA ALA A 65 2.61 13.03 5.54
C ALA A 65 2.67 11.50 5.68
N LYS A 66 2.04 10.90 6.69
CA LYS A 66 2.01 9.43 6.85
C LYS A 66 1.44 8.73 5.61
N THR A 67 0.43 9.33 5.00
CA THR A 67 -0.27 8.77 3.84
C THR A 67 0.33 9.23 2.51
N TRP A 68 0.70 10.52 2.41
CA TRP A 68 1.04 11.15 1.13
C TRP A 68 2.53 11.22 0.84
N ASN A 69 3.41 11.18 1.85
CA ASN A 69 4.84 11.30 1.62
C ASN A 69 5.50 9.91 1.42
N PRO A 70 6.21 9.68 0.29
CA PRO A 70 6.85 8.40 -0.05
C PRO A 70 7.84 7.89 1.00
N LYS A 71 8.50 8.80 1.75
CA LYS A 71 9.44 8.43 2.81
C LYS A 71 8.75 7.63 3.92
N PHE A 72 7.48 7.95 4.20
CA PHE A 72 6.66 7.22 5.18
C PHE A 72 5.86 6.09 4.52
N ARG A 73 5.51 6.24 3.24
CA ARG A 73 4.82 5.20 2.45
C ARG A 73 5.80 4.17 1.90
N LYS A 74 6.30 3.28 2.76
CA LYS A 74 6.91 2.04 2.29
C LYS A 74 5.81 1.12 1.77
N VAL A 75 5.63 1.02 0.45
CA VAL A 75 4.85 -0.06 -0.15
C VAL A 75 5.55 -1.36 0.22
N LYS A 76 5.03 -2.05 1.24
CA LYS A 76 5.53 -3.36 1.63
C LYS A 76 5.05 -4.34 0.56
N TYR A 77 5.90 -4.60 -0.43
CA TYR A 77 5.69 -5.75 -1.29
C TYR A 77 5.79 -7.01 -0.44
N THR A 78 4.76 -7.85 -0.44
CA THR A 78 4.88 -9.20 0.11
C THR A 78 6.03 -9.88 -0.62
N SER A 79 7.04 -10.33 0.12
CA SER A 79 8.19 -10.96 -0.50
C SER A 79 7.75 -12.24 -1.20
N GLN A 80 8.38 -12.57 -2.33
CA GLN A 80 8.07 -13.83 -3.04
C GLN A 80 8.22 -15.05 -2.13
N TYR A 81 9.17 -15.01 -1.18
CA TYR A 81 9.35 -16.04 -0.17
C TYR A 81 8.15 -16.16 0.77
N ALA A 82 7.64 -15.03 1.29
CA ALA A 82 6.44 -15.04 2.14
C ALA A 82 5.22 -15.56 1.37
N THR A 83 4.99 -15.09 0.14
CA THR A 83 3.89 -15.56 -0.71
C THR A 83 3.97 -17.06 -0.97
N LYS A 84 5.17 -17.57 -1.32
CA LYS A 84 5.41 -19.00 -1.54
C LYS A 84 5.06 -19.82 -0.30
N ARG A 85 5.52 -19.40 0.88
CA ARG A 85 5.23 -20.08 2.15
C ARG A 85 3.74 -20.07 2.48
N THR A 86 3.06 -18.95 2.25
CA THR A 86 1.61 -18.85 2.44
C THR A 86 0.86 -19.80 1.50
N VAL A 87 1.22 -19.84 0.21
CA VAL A 87 0.64 -20.80 -0.75
C VAL A 87 0.80 -22.24 -0.25
N ARG A 88 1.98 -22.61 0.23
CA ARG A 88 2.23 -23.95 0.77
C ARG A 88 1.36 -24.25 1.99
N GLN A 89 1.21 -23.30 2.92
CA GLN A 89 0.34 -23.46 4.10
C GLN A 89 -1.12 -23.68 3.74
N TYR A 90 -1.64 -22.93 2.74
CA TYR A 90 -2.98 -23.15 2.21
C TYR A 90 -3.13 -24.52 1.56
N PHE A 91 -2.11 -24.99 0.84
CA PHE A 91 -2.14 -26.31 0.26
C PHE A 91 -2.09 -27.39 1.35
N ASP A 92 -1.21 -27.29 2.34
CA ASP A 92 -1.10 -28.28 3.41
C ASP A 92 -2.38 -28.34 4.27
N SER A 93 -3.16 -27.24 4.37
CA SER A 93 -4.46 -27.22 5.05
C SER A 93 -5.60 -27.90 4.28
N GLY A 94 -5.32 -28.44 3.08
CA GLY A 94 -6.31 -29.14 2.26
C GLY A 94 -7.13 -28.25 1.33
N ALA A 95 -6.79 -26.96 1.19
CA ALA A 95 -7.56 -26.06 0.33
C ALA A 95 -7.46 -26.45 -1.16
N MET A 96 -8.56 -26.24 -1.88
CA MET A 96 -8.61 -26.35 -3.35
C MET A 96 -7.82 -25.21 -4.00
N LEU A 97 -7.19 -25.48 -5.16
CA LEU A 97 -6.34 -24.48 -5.82
C LEU A 97 -7.12 -23.22 -6.24
N GLU A 98 -8.40 -23.35 -6.57
CA GLU A 98 -9.31 -22.23 -6.85
C GLU A 98 -9.37 -21.25 -5.66
N LYS A 99 -9.54 -21.78 -4.45
CA LYS A 99 -9.64 -20.98 -3.23
C LYS A 99 -8.33 -20.26 -2.93
N ILE A 100 -7.19 -20.93 -3.11
CA ILE A 100 -5.87 -20.31 -2.94
C ILE A 100 -5.68 -19.14 -3.91
N CYS A 101 -6.11 -19.30 -5.17
CA CYS A 101 -6.03 -18.25 -6.18
C CYS A 101 -6.91 -17.05 -5.83
N ALA A 102 -8.13 -17.30 -5.34
CA ALA A 102 -9.06 -16.26 -4.92
C ALA A 102 -8.55 -15.47 -3.70
N ASP A 103 -8.12 -16.17 -2.64
CA ASP A 103 -7.70 -15.55 -1.38
C ASP A 103 -6.40 -14.75 -1.52
N LEU A 104 -5.45 -15.26 -2.30
CA LEU A 104 -4.14 -14.62 -2.51
C LEU A 104 -4.11 -13.70 -3.74
N GLN A 105 -5.18 -13.64 -4.52
CA GLN A 105 -5.28 -12.91 -5.79
C GLN A 105 -4.12 -13.26 -6.75
N LEU A 106 -3.80 -14.56 -6.84
CA LEU A 106 -2.73 -15.08 -7.68
C LEU A 106 -3.29 -15.87 -8.85
N PRO A 107 -2.65 -15.82 -10.04
CA PRO A 107 -3.04 -16.68 -11.14
C PRO A 107 -2.64 -18.14 -10.83
N LEU A 108 -3.45 -19.09 -11.30
CA LEU A 108 -3.25 -20.52 -11.07
C LEU A 108 -1.86 -21.01 -11.51
N PHE A 109 -1.34 -20.47 -12.61
CA PHE A 109 0.02 -20.76 -13.08
C PHE A 109 1.09 -20.48 -12.01
N SER A 110 0.98 -19.35 -11.30
CA SER A 110 1.92 -18.98 -10.26
C SER A 110 1.80 -19.89 -9.04
N VAL A 111 0.58 -20.22 -8.62
CA VAL A 111 0.34 -21.15 -7.50
C VAL A 111 0.97 -22.52 -7.78
N ILE A 112 0.71 -23.09 -8.96
CA ILE A 112 1.30 -24.37 -9.38
C ILE A 112 2.83 -24.28 -9.44
N THR A 113 3.37 -23.20 -10.00
CA THR A 113 4.83 -22.99 -10.06
C THR A 113 5.45 -22.93 -8.66
N PHE A 114 4.78 -22.32 -7.68
CA PHE A 114 5.26 -22.26 -6.30
C PHE A 114 5.26 -23.65 -5.64
N LEU A 115 4.17 -24.41 -5.81
CA LEU A 115 4.03 -25.75 -5.26
C LEU A 115 5.02 -26.75 -5.88
N GLN A 116 5.24 -26.70 -7.20
CA GLN A 116 6.26 -27.49 -7.90
C GLN A 116 7.67 -27.17 -7.39
N ARG A 117 7.98 -25.88 -7.16
CA ARG A 117 9.25 -25.45 -6.57
C ARG A 117 9.41 -25.86 -5.10
N ASP A 118 8.32 -26.27 -4.43
CA ASP A 118 8.31 -26.84 -3.09
C ASP A 118 8.21 -28.38 -3.09
N GLY A 119 8.33 -29.01 -4.26
CA GLY A 119 8.36 -30.46 -4.40
C GLY A 119 7.01 -31.16 -4.30
N VAL A 120 5.90 -30.42 -4.40
CA VAL A 120 4.57 -31.04 -4.50
C VAL A 120 4.44 -31.73 -5.84
N SER A 121 3.95 -32.98 -5.84
CA SER A 121 3.83 -33.79 -7.05
C SER A 121 2.63 -33.35 -7.90
N ASP A 122 2.72 -33.54 -9.22
CA ASP A 122 1.64 -33.20 -10.15
C ASP A 122 0.35 -34.01 -9.86
N GLN A 123 0.48 -35.23 -9.33
CA GLN A 123 -0.67 -36.06 -8.92
C GLN A 123 -1.43 -35.46 -7.73
N GLU A 124 -0.70 -35.02 -6.71
CA GLU A 124 -1.28 -34.35 -5.54
C GLU A 124 -1.99 -33.05 -5.96
N MET A 125 -1.38 -32.27 -6.86
CA MET A 125 -1.99 -31.04 -7.39
C MET A 125 -3.21 -31.33 -8.26
N ALA A 126 -3.17 -32.39 -9.09
CA ALA A 126 -4.27 -32.77 -9.97
C ALA A 126 -5.55 -33.10 -9.19
N SER A 127 -5.42 -33.71 -8.00
CA SER A 127 -6.56 -34.00 -7.13
C SER A 127 -7.32 -32.76 -6.64
N ARG A 128 -6.71 -31.58 -6.72
CA ARG A 128 -7.25 -30.30 -6.23
C ARG A 128 -7.36 -29.24 -7.32
N MET A 129 -7.26 -29.68 -8.57
CA MET A 129 -7.27 -28.81 -9.72
C MET A 129 -8.70 -28.32 -9.99
N PRO A 130 -8.86 -27.07 -10.47
CA PRO A 130 -10.16 -26.57 -10.85
C PRO A 130 -10.80 -27.40 -11.97
N VAL A 131 -12.13 -27.31 -12.10
CA VAL A 131 -12.86 -27.95 -13.19
C VAL A 131 -12.35 -27.46 -14.55
N SER A 132 -12.32 -28.34 -15.56
CA SER A 132 -11.74 -28.01 -16.88
C SER A 132 -12.39 -26.80 -17.58
N ASP A 133 -13.68 -26.57 -17.33
CA ASP A 133 -14.44 -25.46 -17.92
C ASP A 133 -14.38 -24.17 -17.06
N ASP A 134 -13.68 -24.20 -15.92
CA ASP A 134 -13.47 -23.03 -15.09
C ASP A 134 -12.61 -21.98 -15.84
N PRO A 135 -13.01 -20.69 -15.86
CA PRO A 135 -12.21 -19.59 -16.41
C PRO A 135 -10.73 -19.60 -15.96
N LEU A 136 -10.47 -19.96 -14.71
CA LEU A 136 -9.14 -20.05 -14.11
C LEU A 136 -8.28 -21.13 -14.78
N PHE A 137 -8.88 -22.29 -15.09
CA PHE A 137 -8.22 -23.38 -15.77
C PHE A 137 -7.98 -23.08 -17.26
N ILE A 138 -8.93 -22.42 -17.92
CA ILE A 138 -8.80 -21.95 -19.31
C ILE A 138 -7.62 -20.97 -19.44
N GLU A 139 -7.51 -19.98 -18.56
CA GLU A 139 -6.39 -19.03 -18.56
C GLU A 139 -5.05 -19.69 -18.22
N PHE A 140 -5.06 -20.69 -17.35
CA PHE A 140 -3.89 -21.51 -17.07
C PHE A 140 -3.39 -22.24 -18.32
N ARG A 141 -4.28 -22.90 -19.07
CA ARG A 141 -3.95 -23.57 -20.33
C ARG A 141 -3.37 -22.61 -21.36
N LYS A 142 -4.01 -21.45 -21.57
CA LYS A 142 -3.49 -20.39 -22.45
C LYS A 142 -2.09 -19.94 -22.02
N THR A 143 -1.87 -19.80 -20.71
CA THR A 143 -0.58 -19.40 -20.17
C THR A 143 0.51 -20.44 -20.42
N ILE A 144 0.20 -21.72 -20.24
CA ILE A 144 1.12 -22.81 -20.61
C ILE A 144 1.46 -22.75 -22.10
N SER A 145 0.46 -22.67 -22.98
CA SER A 145 0.69 -22.60 -24.43
C SER A 145 1.59 -21.43 -24.82
N ARG A 146 1.38 -20.24 -24.22
CA ARG A 146 2.25 -19.07 -24.43
C ARG A 146 3.70 -19.33 -23.98
N LYS A 147 3.89 -19.93 -22.80
CA LYS A 147 5.23 -20.23 -22.24
C LYS A 147 5.96 -21.30 -23.05
N GLN A 148 5.25 -22.26 -23.61
CA GLN A 148 5.79 -23.28 -24.52
C GLN A 148 6.18 -22.68 -25.87
N ALA A 149 5.37 -21.77 -26.42
CA ALA A 149 5.65 -21.10 -27.70
C ALA A 149 6.84 -20.12 -27.61
N ALA A 150 7.01 -19.46 -26.45
CA ALA A 150 8.08 -18.51 -26.20
C ALA A 150 8.85 -18.87 -24.92
N PRO A 151 9.70 -19.92 -24.95
CA PRO A 151 10.50 -20.28 -23.80
C PRO A 151 11.47 -19.15 -23.47
N GLN A 152 11.53 -18.76 -22.20
CA GLN A 152 12.46 -17.75 -21.72
C GLN A 152 13.89 -18.22 -22.00
N ARG A 153 14.58 -17.53 -22.91
CA ARG A 153 16.00 -17.78 -23.21
C ARG A 153 16.78 -17.43 -21.95
N ARG A 154 17.55 -18.39 -21.41
CA ARG A 154 18.47 -18.09 -20.31
C ARG A 154 19.49 -17.08 -20.83
N SER A 155 19.68 -15.98 -20.09
CA SER A 155 20.77 -15.05 -20.38
C SER A 155 22.08 -15.85 -20.43
N PRO A 156 22.99 -15.57 -21.39
CA PRO A 156 24.29 -16.22 -21.45
C PRO A 156 24.96 -16.12 -20.08
N ARG A 157 25.45 -17.26 -19.56
CA ARG A 157 26.29 -17.22 -18.35
C ARG A 157 27.58 -16.52 -18.74
N LEU A 158 27.79 -15.31 -18.24
CA LEU A 158 29.08 -14.64 -18.30
C LEU A 158 30.02 -15.44 -17.39
N HIS A 159 30.89 -16.24 -17.99
CA HIS A 159 32.03 -16.82 -17.28
C HIS A 159 33.02 -15.66 -17.06
N TYR A 160 33.23 -15.28 -15.80
CA TYR A 160 34.29 -14.36 -15.36
C TYR A 160 35.53 -15.16 -14.98
#